data_AF-A0A482IP91-F1
#
_entry.id   AF-A0A482IP91-F1
#
_cell.length_a   1.000
_cell.length_b   1.000
_cell.length_c   1.000
_cell.angle_alpha   90.00
_cell.angle_beta   90.00
_cell.angle_gamma   90.00
#
_symmetry.space_group_name_H-M   'P 1'
#
loop_
_entity.id
_entity.type
_entity.pdbx_description
1 polymer ?
#
loop_
_entity_poly.entity_id
_entity_poly.type
_entity_poly.pdbx_seq_one_letter_code
_entity_poly.pdbx_strand_id
1 'polypeptide(L)' 'MSSGRYKIISDGTATGTHLFDPDGKDITRHCTSIEWKVEADGFGIATVKYSFVDVNVEAVLEVEVGEDG' A
#
# COMPACT_ATOMS: atom_id res chain seq x y z
N MET A 1 2.43 -9.65 -16.28
CA MET A 1 2.33 -8.79 -15.09
C MET A 1 2.62 -9.67 -13.89
N SER A 2 3.67 -9.42 -13.13
CA SER A 2 3.92 -10.14 -11.88
C SER A 2 2.86 -9.74 -10.87
N SER A 3 2.02 -10.67 -10.43
CA SER A 3 1.11 -10.44 -9.29
C SER A 3 1.93 -10.57 -7.99
N GLY A 4 2.91 -9.71 -7.79
CA GLY A 4 3.69 -9.78 -6.56
C GLY A 4 2.93 -9.11 -5.42
N ARG A 5 2.97 -9.74 -4.25
CA ARG A 5 2.40 -9.20 -3.02
C ARG A 5 3.53 -8.56 -2.23
N TYR A 6 3.26 -7.43 -1.60
CA TYR A 6 4.15 -6.92 -0.56
C TYR A 6 4.24 -7.91 0.59
N LYS A 7 5.42 -8.05 1.20
CA LYS A 7 5.65 -8.94 2.33
C LYS A 7 6.15 -8.13 3.52
N ILE A 8 5.45 -8.24 4.65
CA ILE A 8 5.90 -7.72 5.94
C ILE A 8 6.40 -8.91 6.78
N ILE A 9 7.59 -8.80 7.34
CA ILE A 9 8.13 -9.72 8.35
C ILE A 9 8.32 -8.88 9.61
N SER A 10 7.75 -9.30 10.74
CA SER A 10 7.91 -8.58 12.01
C SER A 10 8.07 -9.57 13.15
N ASP A 11 9.02 -9.30 14.05
CA ASP A 11 9.18 -9.99 15.34
C ASP A 11 8.45 -9.28 16.50
N GLY A 12 7.66 -8.24 16.19
CA GLY A 12 6.98 -7.40 17.18
C GLY A 12 7.78 -6.19 17.66
N THR A 13 9.02 -6.00 17.19
CA THR A 13 9.83 -4.81 17.46
C THR A 13 9.93 -3.90 16.24
N ALA A 14 10.19 -2.61 16.47
CA ALA A 14 10.42 -1.65 15.39
C ALA A 14 11.63 -2.03 14.53
N THR A 15 12.70 -2.55 15.15
CA THR A 15 13.95 -2.92 14.48
C THR A 15 13.89 -4.27 13.76
N GLY A 16 13.03 -5.18 14.19
CA GLY A 16 12.82 -6.49 13.56
C GLY A 16 11.67 -6.51 12.55
N THR A 17 11.14 -5.33 12.18
CA THR A 17 10.12 -5.22 11.14
C THR A 17 10.74 -4.85 9.81
N HIS A 18 10.57 -5.72 8.81
CA HIS A 18 11.07 -5.58 7.46
C HIS A 18 9.93 -5.65 6.43
N LEU A 19 10.09 -4.89 5.35
CA LEU A 19 9.11 -4.80 4.28
C LEU A 19 9.77 -5.04 2.92
N PHE A 20 9.17 -5.91 2.13
CA PHE A 20 9.66 -6.28 0.82
C PHE A 20 8.61 -5.99 -0.25
N ASP A 21 9.07 -5.47 -1.39
CA ASP A 21 8.24 -5.25 -2.56
C ASP A 21 7.91 -6.58 -3.30
N PRO A 22 7.00 -6.53 -4.29
CA PRO A 22 6.69 -7.65 -5.19
C PRO A 22 7.89 -8.41 -5.78
N ASP A 23 9.03 -7.74 -5.96
CA ASP A 23 10.25 -8.29 -6.57
C ASP A 23 11.24 -8.80 -5.49
N GLY A 24 10.87 -8.71 -4.21
CA GLY A 24 11.66 -9.16 -3.07
C GLY A 24 12.70 -8.15 -2.59
N LYS A 25 12.68 -6.91 -3.08
CA LYS A 25 13.60 -5.86 -2.64
C LYS A 25 13.16 -5.32 -1.29
N ASP A 26 14.13 -5.16 -0.38
CA ASP A 26 13.90 -4.52 0.92
C ASP A 26 13.62 -3.02 0.72
N ILE A 27 12.44 -2.59 1.16
CA ILE A 27 11.96 -1.21 1.11
C ILE A 27 11.66 -0.66 2.51
N THR A 28 12.13 -1.31 3.58
CA THR A 28 11.88 -0.95 4.99
C THR A 28 12.20 0.51 5.27
N ARG A 29 13.32 1.01 4.72
CA ARG A 29 13.76 2.41 4.88
C ARG A 29 12.79 3.46 4.30
N HIS A 30 11.87 3.04 3.44
CA HIS A 30 10.86 3.91 2.80
C HIS A 30 9.51 3.86 3.52
N CYS A 31 9.36 2.94 4.48
CA CYS A 31 8.19 2.85 5.33
C CYS A 31 8.28 3.85 6.47
N THR A 32 7.26 4.69 6.63
CA THR A 32 7.19 5.67 7.73
C THR A 32 6.45 5.13 8.93
N SER A 33 5.45 4.27 8.72
CA SER A 33 4.74 3.61 9.81
C SER A 33 4.06 2.33 9.36
N ILE A 34 3.96 1.37 10.28
CA ILE A 34 3.14 0.17 10.11
C ILE A 34 2.16 0.13 11.28
N GLU A 35 0.87 0.05 10.97
CA GLU A 35 -0.21 -0.08 11.95
C GLU A 35 -0.86 -1.45 11.80
N TRP A 36 -0.99 -2.17 12.92
CA TRP A 36 -1.62 -3.48 12.97
C TRP A 36 -2.97 -3.36 13.66
N LYS A 37 -4.02 -3.91 13.04
CA LYS A 37 -5.36 -4.00 13.62
C LYS A 37 -5.83 -5.44 13.52
N VAL A 38 -6.30 -6.00 14.63
CA VAL A 38 -7.03 -7.27 14.61
C VAL A 38 -8.51 -6.94 14.78
N GLU A 39 -9.31 -7.32 13.81
CA GLU A 39 -10.76 -7.15 13.86
C GLU A 39 -11.42 -8.34 14.57
N ALA A 40 -12.58 -8.09 15.19
CA ALA A 40 -13.26 -9.07 16.03
C ALA A 40 -13.78 -10.30 15.24
N ASP A 41 -13.87 -10.19 13.92
CA ASP A 41 -14.21 -11.25 12.98
C ASP A 41 -13.01 -12.13 12.60
N GLY A 42 -11.82 -11.85 13.16
CA GLY A 42 -10.62 -12.65 12.98
C GLY A 42 -9.72 -12.20 11.84
N PHE A 43 -10.01 -11.07 11.17
CA PHE A 43 -9.08 -10.52 10.18
C PHE A 43 -7.98 -9.69 10.84
N GLY A 44 -6.73 -9.98 10.46
CA GLY A 44 -5.58 -9.12 10.72
C GLY A 44 -5.37 -8.16 9.56
N ILE A 45 -5.36 -6.87 9.84
CA ILE A 45 -5.07 -5.81 8.87
C ILE A 45 -3.73 -5.18 9.23
N ALA A 46 -2.87 -5.07 8.22
CA ALA A 46 -1.61 -4.34 8.30
C ALA A 46 -1.65 -3.15 7.35
N THR A 47 -1.59 -1.94 7.90
CA THR A 47 -1.55 -0.70 7.13
C THR A 47 -0.14 -0.18 7.08
N VAL A 48 0.42 -0.04 5.87
CA VAL A 48 1.77 0.47 5.64
C VAL A 48 1.69 1.87 5.05
N LYS A 49 2.33 2.84 5.69
CA LYS A 49 2.48 4.21 5.16
C LYS A 49 3.91 4.39 4.63
N TYR A 50 4.04 5.07 3.48
CA TYR A 50 5.31 5.36 2.82
C TYR A 50 5.51 6.86 2.67
N SER A 51 6.76 7.31 2.66
CA SER A 51 7.09 8.74 2.48
C SER A 51 7.24 9.20 1.01
N PHE A 52 7.09 8.32 0.02
CA PHE A 52 7.40 8.67 -1.38
C PHE A 52 6.51 7.94 -2.41
N VAL A 53 5.20 7.90 -2.21
CA VAL A 53 4.32 7.41 -3.29
C VAL A 53 3.98 8.60 -4.18
N ASP A 54 4.68 8.73 -5.31
CA ASP A 54 4.20 9.56 -6.41
C ASP A 54 3.01 8.82 -7.03
N VAL A 55 1.81 9.17 -6.57
CA VAL A 55 0.57 8.54 -7.04
C VAL A 55 0.16 9.26 -8.31
N ASN A 56 0.53 8.72 -9.48
CA ASN A 56 0.01 9.21 -10.75
C ASN A 56 -1.39 8.61 -10.99
N VAL A 57 -2.43 9.42 -10.81
CA VAL A 57 -3.82 9.05 -11.14
C VAL A 57 -4.15 9.61 -12.51
N GLU A 58 -4.14 8.76 -13.54
CA GLU A 58 -4.71 9.10 -14.84
C GLU A 58 -6.23 8.82 -14.80
N ALA A 59 -7.04 9.88 -14.80
CA ALA A 59 -8.49 9.78 -14.94
C ALA A 59 -8.91 10.28 -16.32
N VAL A 60 -9.62 9.45 -17.07
CA VAL A 60 -10.29 9.87 -18.32
C VAL A 60 -11.67 10.42 -17.93
N LEU A 61 -11.89 11.70 -18.19
CA LEU A 61 -13.18 12.36 -18.01
C LEU A 61 -13.93 12.31 -19.35
N GLU A 62 -14.93 11.44 -19.48
CA GLU A 62 -15.90 11.55 -20.57
C GLU A 62 -16.93 12.62 -20.20
N VAL A 63 -16.93 13.72 -20.97
CA VAL A 63 -17.93 14.77 -20.86
C VAL A 63 -18.97 14.53 -21.95
N GLU A 64 -20.18 14.14 -21.58
CA GLU A 64 -21.32 14.25 -22.47
C GLU A 64 -21.75 15.73 -22.53
N VAL A 65 -21.53 16.36 -23.66
CA VAL A 65 -22.08 17.69 -23.94
C VAL A 65 -23.53 17.49 -24.37
N GLY A 66 -24.47 17.81 -23.48
CA GLY A 66 -25.87 17.96 -23.87
C GLY A 66 -26.01 19.16 -24.81
N GLU A 67 -26.66 18.95 -25.96
CA GLU A 67 -27.09 20.06 -26.83
C GLU A 67 -28.22 20.81 -26.11
N ASP A 68 -27.92 22.01 -25.59
CA ASP A 68 -28.95 22.94 -25.15
C ASP A 68 -29.71 23.45 -26.40
N GLY A 69 -30.99 23.10 -26.47
CA GLY A 69 -31.94 23.55 -27.51
C GLY A 69 -32.45 24.96 -27.32
#